data_AF-A0AA38PMK8-F1
#
_entry.id   AF-A0AA38PMK8-F1
#
_cell.length_a   1.000
_cell.length_b   1.000
_cell.length_c   1.000
_cell.angle_alpha   90.00
_cell.angle_beta   90.00
_cell.angle_gamma   90.00
#
_symmetry.space_group_name_H-M   'P 1'
#
loop_
_entity.id
_entity.type
_entity.pdbx_description
1 polymer ?
#
loop_
_entity_poly.entity_id
_entity_poly.type
_entity_poly.pdbx_seq_one_letter_code
_entity_poly.pdbx_strand_id
1 'polypeptide(L)'
;FVKIAGELKRKQTSILFQLRSGHAPLNHHLHRLKKAGSPNCPRCDHVGRQLKETTKHFLLECPAYRRERFHLRRKIGQAAYSLQQLLSEEKVIPHTLKYIGETKRFQATFGDVS
;
A
#
# COMPACT_ATOMS: atom_id res chain seq x y z
N PHE A 1 18.49 -3.49 0.51
CA PHE A 1 17.74 -2.23 0.71
C PHE A 1 18.54 -0.99 0.31
N VAL A 2 19.84 -0.95 0.61
CA VAL A 2 20.72 0.20 0.29
C VAL A 2 20.79 0.50 -1.23
N LYS A 3 20.79 -0.50 -2.11
CA LYS A 3 20.87 -0.28 -3.57
C LYS A 3 19.69 0.51 -4.15
N ILE A 4 18.45 0.05 -3.95
CA ILE A 4 17.24 0.71 -4.48
C ILE A 4 16.96 2.07 -3.84
N ALA A 5 17.30 2.24 -2.56
CA ALA A 5 16.99 3.48 -1.85
C ALA A 5 17.66 4.70 -2.49
N GLY A 6 18.76 4.52 -3.23
CA GLY A 6 19.40 5.57 -4.02
C GLY A 6 18.68 5.94 -5.31
N GLU A 7 17.86 5.04 -5.87
CA GLU A 7 17.13 5.25 -7.13
C GLU A 7 15.69 5.75 -6.89
N LEU A 8 15.15 5.55 -5.70
CA LEU A 8 13.80 5.98 -5.34
C LEU A 8 13.75 7.44 -4.91
N LYS A 9 12.68 8.13 -5.31
CA LYS A 9 12.37 9.47 -4.79
C LYS A 9 12.15 9.38 -3.27
N ARG A 10 12.53 10.43 -2.52
CA ARG A 10 12.35 10.51 -1.06
C ARG A 10 10.96 10.06 -0.58
N LYS A 11 9.89 10.47 -1.28
CA LYS A 11 8.50 10.09 -0.98
C LYS A 11 8.24 8.59 -1.15
N GLN A 12 8.78 7.97 -2.19
CA GLN A 12 8.66 6.54 -2.48
C GLN A 12 9.36 5.71 -1.40
N THR A 13 10.57 6.12 -1.00
CA THR A 13 11.30 5.51 0.10
C THR A 13 10.53 5.62 1.42
N SER A 14 9.96 6.80 1.70
CA SER A 14 9.19 7.06 2.93
C SER A 14 7.94 6.17 3.02
N ILE A 15 7.10 6.13 1.98
CA ILE A 15 5.90 5.28 2.01
C ILE A 15 6.25 3.79 2.10
N LEU A 16 7.30 3.34 1.39
CA LEU A 16 7.73 1.95 1.45
C LEU A 16 8.19 1.55 2.86
N PHE A 17 8.99 2.40 3.50
CA PHE A 17 9.44 2.19 4.87
C PHE A 17 8.26 2.15 5.87
N GLN A 18 7.32 3.08 5.71
CA GLN A 18 6.13 3.13 6.56
C GLN A 18 5.21 1.92 6.36
N LEU A 19 5.03 1.44 5.12
CA LEU A 19 4.25 0.23 4.85
C LEU A 19 4.86 -1.02 5.50
N ARG A 20 6.19 -1.14 5.46
CA ARG A 20 6.91 -2.26 6.09
C ARG A 20 6.83 -2.27 7.61
N SER A 21 6.99 -1.09 8.23
CA SER A 21 6.91 -0.96 9.69
C SER A 21 5.47 -0.94 10.21
N GLY A 22 4.46 -0.96 9.34
CA GLY A 22 3.06 -0.86 9.73
C GLY A 22 2.68 0.53 10.27
N HIS A 23 3.46 1.55 9.90
CA HIS A 23 3.29 2.97 10.26
C HIS A 23 2.75 3.82 9.11
N ALA A 24 2.43 3.22 7.96
CA ALA A 24 1.76 3.94 6.89
C ALA A 24 0.44 4.55 7.41
N PRO A 25 0.02 5.72 6.89
CA PRO A 25 -1.20 6.41 7.32
C PRO A 25 -2.47 5.73 6.77
N LEU A 26 -2.58 4.43 7.04
CA LEU A 26 -3.78 3.62 6.89
C LEU A 26 -4.59 3.69 8.19
N ASN A 27 -5.90 3.56 8.10
CA ASN A 27 -6.81 3.81 9.22
C ASN A 27 -6.53 2.92 10.43
N HIS A 28 -6.07 1.68 10.26
CA HIS A 28 -5.68 0.85 11.39
C HIS A 28 -4.56 1.50 12.24
N HIS A 29 -3.54 2.07 11.60
CA HIS A 29 -2.47 2.77 12.31
C HIS A 29 -2.94 4.12 12.86
N LEU A 30 -3.66 4.90 12.05
CA LEU A 30 -4.15 6.22 12.44
C LEU A 30 -5.12 6.16 13.63
N HIS A 31 -5.97 5.12 13.69
CA HIS A 31 -6.87 4.91 14.82
C HIS A 31 -6.11 4.62 16.11
N ARG A 32 -5.02 3.83 16.08
CA ARG A 32 -4.15 3.64 17.25
C ARG A 32 -3.55 4.95 17.75
N LEU A 33 -3.25 5.87 16.83
CA LEU A 33 -2.77 7.22 17.14
C LEU A 33 -3.89 8.21 17.50
N LYS A 34 -5.16 7.76 17.58
CA LYS A 34 -6.35 8.61 17.78
C LYS A 34 -6.53 9.70 16.70
N LYS A 35 -5.99 9.47 15.49
CA LYS A 35 -6.07 10.38 14.33
C LYS A 35 -7.15 9.99 13.31
N ALA A 36 -7.80 8.85 13.49
CA ALA A 36 -8.94 8.41 12.69
C ALA A 36 -10.04 7.89 13.61
N GLY A 37 -11.30 8.17 13.30
CA GLY A 37 -12.46 7.75 14.10
C GLY A 37 -12.78 6.24 14.02
N SER A 38 -12.19 5.53 13.05
CA SER A 38 -12.36 4.08 12.89
C SER A 38 -11.09 3.44 12.33
N PRO A 39 -10.75 2.19 12.70
CA PRO A 39 -9.63 1.46 12.11
C PRO A 39 -9.97 0.85 10.73
N ASN A 40 -11.22 0.98 10.28
CA ASN A 40 -11.73 0.31 9.08
C ASN A 40 -11.33 1.03 7.79
N CYS A 41 -11.26 0.28 6.70
CA CYS A 41 -10.98 0.79 5.37
C CYS A 41 -12.21 1.54 4.85
N PRO A 42 -12.11 2.86 4.60
CA PRO A 42 -13.25 3.67 4.14
C PRO A 42 -13.65 3.32 2.70
N ARG A 43 -12.76 2.62 2.00
CA ARG A 43 -13.01 2.12 0.66
C ARG A 43 -13.71 0.76 0.67
N CYS A 44 -13.88 0.07 1.79
CA CYS A 44 -14.63 -1.19 1.82
C CYS A 44 -16.12 -1.02 2.11
N ASP A 45 -16.55 0.19 2.48
CA ASP A 45 -17.95 0.44 2.85
C ASP A 45 -18.93 0.15 1.69
N HIS A 46 -18.51 0.38 0.44
CA HIS A 46 -19.32 0.09 -0.76
C HIS A 46 -19.65 -1.40 -0.96
N VAL A 47 -18.91 -2.32 -0.33
CA VAL A 47 -19.22 -3.78 -0.36
C VAL A 47 -19.85 -4.25 0.94
N GLY A 48 -20.26 -3.34 1.82
CA GLY A 48 -20.87 -3.66 3.11
C GLY A 48 -19.93 -4.37 4.09
N ARG A 49 -18.61 -4.22 3.94
CA ARG A 49 -17.61 -4.91 4.78
C ARG A 49 -16.83 -3.93 5.65
N GLN A 50 -16.77 -4.22 6.94
CA GLN A 50 -15.96 -3.49 7.92
C GLN A 50 -14.64 -4.22 8.15
N LEU A 51 -13.63 -3.92 7.33
CA LEU A 51 -12.31 -4.55 7.41
C LEU A 51 -11.27 -3.54 7.89
N LYS A 52 -10.44 -3.93 8.86
CA LYS A 52 -9.32 -3.10 9.34
C LYS A 52 -8.37 -2.77 8.19
N GLU A 53 -8.06 -1.49 8.02
CA GLU A 53 -7.18 -1.03 6.96
C GLU A 53 -5.70 -1.24 7.33
N THR A 54 -5.23 -2.47 7.23
CA THR A 54 -3.82 -2.85 7.45
C THR A 54 -3.03 -2.81 6.14
N THR A 55 -1.69 -2.84 6.22
CA THR A 55 -0.82 -2.97 5.04
C THR A 55 -1.20 -4.20 4.20
N LYS A 56 -1.46 -5.34 4.87
CA LYS A 56 -1.89 -6.58 4.21
C LYS A 56 -3.22 -6.38 3.49
N HIS A 57 -4.20 -5.79 4.17
CA HIS A 57 -5.50 -5.51 3.57
C HIS A 57 -5.36 -4.62 2.33
N PHE A 58 -4.63 -3.51 2.46
CA PHE A 58 -4.41 -2.57 1.37
C PHE A 58 -3.73 -3.20 0.15
N LEU A 59 -2.65 -3.97 0.34
CA LEU A 59 -1.86 -4.54 -0.76
C LEU A 59 -2.43 -5.83 -1.36
N LEU A 60 -3.14 -6.66 -0.58
CA LEU A 60 -3.50 -8.02 -0.99
C LEU A 60 -5.00 -8.27 -1.10
N GLU A 61 -5.83 -7.58 -0.31
CA GLU A 61 -7.21 -8.04 -0.03
C GLU A 61 -8.29 -7.02 -0.42
N CYS A 62 -8.02 -5.71 -0.34
CA CYS A 62 -9.04 -4.66 -0.39
C CYS A 62 -9.89 -4.68 -1.67
N PRO A 63 -11.19 -5.01 -1.64
CA PRO A 63 -12.00 -5.15 -2.85
C PRO A 63 -12.05 -3.88 -3.72
N ALA A 64 -11.92 -2.70 -3.11
CA ALA A 64 -11.90 -1.42 -3.82
C ALA A 64 -10.74 -1.31 -4.84
N TYR A 65 -9.62 -1.97 -4.56
CA TYR A 65 -8.41 -1.91 -5.38
C TYR A 65 -8.20 -3.19 -6.23
N ARG A 66 -9.30 -3.89 -6.54
CA ARG A 66 -9.24 -5.17 -7.27
C ARG A 66 -8.62 -4.99 -8.65
N ARG A 67 -8.91 -3.88 -9.34
CA ARG A 67 -8.43 -3.60 -10.71
C ARG A 67 -6.91 -3.34 -10.71
N GLU A 68 -6.43 -2.49 -9.83
CA GLU A 68 -5.03 -2.15 -9.65
C GLU A 68 -4.24 -3.39 -9.22
N ARG A 69 -4.79 -4.21 -8.31
CA ARG A 69 -4.18 -5.50 -7.94
C ARG A 69 -4.14 -6.48 -9.10
N PHE A 70 -5.16 -6.50 -9.96
CA PHE A 70 -5.14 -7.33 -11.16
C PHE A 70 -4.00 -6.93 -12.09
N HIS A 71 -3.80 -5.63 -12.33
CA HIS A 71 -2.67 -5.14 -13.13
C HIS A 71 -1.32 -5.48 -12.49
N LEU A 72 -1.19 -5.30 -11.17
CA LEU A 72 0.00 -5.69 -10.40
C LEU A 72 0.30 -7.19 -10.57
N ARG A 73 -0.70 -8.05 -10.34
CA ARG A 73 -0.58 -9.52 -10.47
C ARG A 73 -0.17 -9.94 -11.88
N ARG A 74 -0.70 -9.29 -12.92
CA ARG A 74 -0.28 -9.57 -14.31
C ARG A 74 1.19 -9.23 -14.57
N LYS A 75 1.77 -8.29 -13.83
CA LYS A 75 3.16 -7.85 -14.02
C LYS A 75 4.17 -8.70 -13.24
N ILE A 76 3.87 -9.05 -12.00
CA ILE A 76 4.84 -9.71 -11.10
C ILE A 76 4.46 -11.15 -10.72
N GLY A 77 3.33 -11.67 -11.22
CA GLY A 77 2.91 -13.05 -11.03
C GLY A 77 2.74 -13.42 -9.55
N GLN A 78 3.39 -14.51 -9.14
CA GLN A 78 3.29 -15.05 -7.78
C GLN A 78 3.78 -14.06 -6.71
N ALA A 79 4.71 -13.16 -7.04
CA ALA A 79 5.22 -12.18 -6.09
C ALA A 79 4.14 -11.22 -5.58
N ALA A 80 3.03 -11.06 -6.32
CA ALA A 80 1.90 -10.22 -5.92
C ALA A 80 1.09 -10.77 -4.74
N TYR A 81 1.35 -12.01 -4.31
CA TYR A 81 0.65 -12.64 -3.19
C TYR A 81 1.47 -12.62 -1.89
N SER A 82 2.73 -12.20 -1.94
CA SER A 82 3.60 -12.10 -0.77
C SER A 82 3.82 -10.65 -0.37
N LEU A 83 3.40 -10.30 0.85
CA LEU A 83 3.65 -8.98 1.42
C LEU A 83 5.15 -8.67 1.51
N GLN A 84 5.97 -9.68 1.83
CA GLN A 84 7.42 -9.56 1.93
C GLN A 84 8.03 -9.22 0.57
N GLN A 85 7.63 -9.91 -0.50
CA GLN A 85 8.14 -9.67 -1.85
C GLN A 85 7.69 -8.30 -2.37
N LEU A 86 6.39 -7.96 -2.23
CA LEU A 86 5.85 -6.66 -2.62
C LEU A 86 6.61 -5.48 -2.01
N LEU A 87 7.03 -5.65 -0.76
CA LEU A 87 7.66 -4.58 -0.03
C LEU A 87 9.18 -4.62 -0.14
N SER A 88 9.85 -5.74 -0.41
CA SER A 88 11.30 -5.88 -0.23
C SER A 88 12.07 -6.26 -1.49
N GLU A 89 11.43 -6.90 -2.47
CA GLU A 89 12.09 -7.40 -3.68
C GLU A 89 12.34 -6.28 -4.69
N GLU A 90 13.57 -6.20 -5.19
CA GLU A 90 14.05 -5.08 -5.99
C GLU A 90 13.28 -4.89 -7.27
N LYS A 91 13.07 -5.99 -7.97
CA LYS A 91 12.34 -6.02 -9.24
C LYS A 91 10.85 -5.78 -9.06
N VAL A 92 10.33 -5.94 -7.84
CA VAL A 92 8.89 -5.83 -7.53
C VAL A 92 8.52 -4.43 -7.04
N ILE A 93 9.41 -3.77 -6.29
CA ILE A 93 9.15 -2.45 -5.67
C ILE A 93 8.63 -1.41 -6.67
N PRO A 94 9.18 -1.23 -7.89
CA PRO A 94 8.65 -0.27 -8.86
C PRO A 94 7.18 -0.54 -9.23
N HIS A 95 6.79 -1.81 -9.34
CA HIS A 95 5.41 -2.20 -9.62
C HIS A 95 4.49 -1.96 -8.41
N THR A 96 4.98 -2.20 -7.20
CA THR A 96 4.27 -1.86 -5.96
C THR A 96 4.05 -0.35 -5.82
N LEU A 97 5.05 0.47 -6.15
CA LEU A 97 4.93 1.94 -6.12
C LEU A 97 3.91 2.44 -7.14
N LYS A 98 3.91 1.87 -8.35
CA LYS A 98 2.89 2.16 -9.36
C LYS A 98 1.48 1.82 -8.86
N TYR A 99 1.28 0.64 -8.25
CA TYR A 99 0.01 0.28 -7.61
C TYR A 99 -0.41 1.32 -6.57
N ILE A 100 0.51 1.73 -5.68
CA ILE A 100 0.26 2.75 -4.66
C ILE A 100 -0.22 4.07 -5.30
N GLY A 101 0.44 4.52 -6.36
CA GLY A 101 0.06 5.72 -7.11
C GLY A 101 -1.33 5.61 -7.76
N GLU A 102 -1.60 4.50 -8.46
CA GLU A 102 -2.89 4.24 -9.11
C GLU A 102 -4.07 4.22 -8.12
N THR A 103 -3.87 3.68 -6.91
CA THR A 103 -4.91 3.63 -5.88
C THR A 103 -5.28 5.00 -5.30
N LYS A 104 -4.40 6.01 -5.47
CA LYS A 104 -4.50 7.35 -4.87
C LYS A 104 -4.69 7.39 -3.35
N ARG A 105 -4.52 6.25 -2.65
CA ARG A 105 -4.83 6.12 -1.21
C ARG A 105 -4.00 7.08 -0.36
N PHE A 106 -2.79 7.38 -0.81
CA PHE A 106 -1.80 8.18 -0.09
C PHE A 106 -1.60 9.57 -0.70
N GLN A 107 -2.44 9.97 -1.66
CA GLN A 107 -2.29 11.22 -2.40
C GLN A 107 -2.33 12.45 -1.47
N ALA A 108 -3.21 12.44 -0.46
CA ALA A 108 -3.31 13.53 0.51
C ALA A 108 -2.06 13.69 1.40
N THR A 109 -1.26 12.63 1.58
CA THR A 109 -0.09 12.65 2.49
C THR A 109 1.24 12.76 1.75
N PHE A 110 1.37 12.14 0.58
CA PHE A 110 2.64 12.05 -0.15
C PHE A 110 2.58 12.62 -1.58
N GLY A 111 1.42 13.12 -2.01
CA GLY A 111 1.17 13.48 -3.42
C GLY A 111 1.15 12.24 -4.32
N ASP A 112 1.43 12.44 -5.62
CA ASP A 112 1.58 11.31 -6.54
C ASP A 112 2.87 10.53 -6.24
N VAL A 113 2.74 9.22 -5.98
CA VAL A 113 3.85 8.31 -5.59
C VAL A 113 4.39 7.53 -6.81
N SER A 114 3.70 7.59 -7.95
CA SER A 114 4.05 6.89 -9.18
C SER A 114 5.42 7.27 -9.75
#